data_AF-A0A3A8L639-F1
#
_entry.id   AF-A0A3A8L639-F1
#
_cell.length_a   1.000
_cell.length_b   1.000
_cell.length_c   1.000
_cell.angle_alpha   90.00
_cell.angle_beta   90.00
_cell.angle_gamma   90.00
#
_symmetry.space_group_name_H-M   'P 1'
#
loop_
_entity.id
_entity.type
_entity.pdbx_description
1 polymer ?
#
loop_
_entity_poly.entity_id
_entity_poly.type
_entity_poly.pdbx_seq_one_letter_code
_entity_poly.pdbx_strand_id
1 'polypeptide(L)'
;MTLLDELTTCAGQSVTAPSSTGACLILISTTTPAAIGKAYRLEPGEHIIGRGSEAEVRIDDHGVSRKHARIRRAADGTCHVTDLESTNGTFLNGLPVSTAELQEGDRLQVGTVTVFRFSRREVLEQREEQLRQALSAARVGIWDWNAKSGQVTWSEHVDRLLGLAVGKLSGRAMDLEEVVHPADLPRLRAGLATALQQRSQVDVEYRIEPAGSGYRWISCKGDVLLDAAGQPARVTGTVMDITARKQAEQELHRQALIFESISDGVVITDLAGGVIDWNTSAERMFGRSRKEAMGQTLFSVLHPGEPDRLTGAILTALEVHGRWSGELEFRRDDGMACVCESVVVPLRDAEGRIIANIMVHRDLSERRQLQARLVVADRLASVGTLGAGVAHEINNPLAYMLVNLHLIREGLDKLETQGAPAEPVAAIQQLVRETTEGAERIATIVRDLKVFARGEQESRPMPVDVRRSVELACKMADNVIRHRARLVTEFEPVPAVEASEARLCQVFLNLLLNAAQAIPEDPTSVTEHEIRAIIRQGEPGRVVVEVRDTGVGMTPEVLGRIFDPFFTTKAVGVGTG
;
A
#
# COMPACT_ATOMS: atom_id res chain seq x y z
N MET A 1 -17.05 -33.69 -26.60
CA MET A 1 -16.41 -32.55 -27.28
C MET A 1 -14.95 -32.53 -26.84
N THR A 2 -13.91 -32.63 -27.66
CA THR A 2 -13.72 -33.11 -29.03
C THR A 2 -12.21 -33.01 -29.23
N LEU A 3 -11.58 -34.10 -29.69
CA LEU A 3 -10.39 -34.11 -30.55
C LEU A 3 -9.20 -33.21 -30.16
N LEU A 4 -8.29 -33.71 -29.32
CA LEU A 4 -6.89 -33.23 -29.37
C LEU A 4 -5.80 -34.15 -28.78
N ASP A 5 -6.09 -35.34 -28.23
CA ASP A 5 -5.11 -36.01 -27.35
C ASP A 5 -4.63 -37.41 -27.74
N GLU A 6 -4.79 -37.86 -28.97
CA GLU A 6 -4.13 -39.10 -29.41
C GLU A 6 -3.50 -38.92 -30.79
N LEU A 7 -2.18 -38.71 -30.81
CA LEU A 7 -1.24 -39.21 -31.84
C LEU A 7 0.19 -38.75 -31.52
N THR A 8 0.82 -39.41 -30.57
CA THR A 8 2.28 -39.53 -30.48
C THR A 8 2.63 -41.01 -30.52
N THR A 9 3.20 -41.46 -31.64
CA THR A 9 4.51 -42.14 -31.70
C THR A 9 4.68 -42.80 -33.07
N CYS A 10 5.71 -42.42 -33.82
CA CYS A 10 6.85 -43.30 -34.15
C CYS A 10 7.75 -42.70 -35.24
N ALA A 11 9.04 -42.65 -34.88
CA ALA A 11 10.20 -42.86 -35.75
C ALA A 11 10.45 -41.91 -36.95
N GLY A 12 11.30 -40.90 -36.67
CA GLY A 12 12.56 -40.65 -37.38
C GLY A 12 12.65 -40.96 -38.88
N GLN A 13 12.55 -39.90 -39.69
CA GLN A 13 13.61 -39.46 -40.61
C GLN A 13 13.13 -38.14 -41.23
N SER A 14 13.92 -37.07 -41.07
CA SER A 14 13.68 -35.83 -41.81
C SER A 14 13.83 -36.12 -43.29
N VAL A 15 12.73 -36.11 -44.04
CA VAL A 15 12.79 -36.02 -45.49
C VAL A 15 13.20 -34.59 -45.82
N THR A 16 14.49 -34.37 -46.05
CA THR A 16 14.99 -33.17 -46.71
C THR A 16 14.32 -33.08 -48.08
N ALA A 17 13.41 -32.13 -48.25
CA ALA A 17 12.77 -31.85 -49.53
C ALA A 17 13.79 -31.22 -50.49
N PRO A 18 14.12 -31.84 -51.64
CA PRO A 18 14.94 -31.19 -52.65
C PRO A 18 14.09 -30.15 -53.40
N SER A 19 14.69 -28.99 -53.63
CA SER A 19 14.17 -27.90 -54.45
C SER A 19 14.05 -28.31 -55.92
N SER A 20 12.91 -28.83 -56.36
CA SER A 20 12.55 -28.83 -57.79
C SER A 20 11.04 -28.98 -58.04
N THR A 21 10.57 -28.24 -59.04
CA THR A 21 9.20 -28.08 -59.57
C THR A 21 8.72 -29.31 -60.36
N GLY A 22 8.58 -30.48 -59.71
CA GLY A 22 8.08 -31.72 -60.33
C GLY A 22 6.63 -32.07 -59.95
N ALA A 23 5.85 -32.61 -60.89
CA ALA A 23 4.53 -33.19 -60.62
C ALA A 23 4.68 -34.45 -59.74
N CYS A 24 3.85 -34.60 -58.70
CA CYS A 24 3.89 -35.73 -57.78
C CYS A 24 2.56 -36.51 -57.78
N LEU A 25 2.67 -37.84 -57.82
CA LEU A 25 1.57 -38.76 -57.55
C LEU A 25 1.60 -39.16 -56.07
N ILE A 26 0.47 -39.10 -55.38
CA ILE A 26 0.33 -39.60 -54.02
C ILE A 26 -0.62 -40.80 -54.02
N LEU A 27 -0.13 -41.93 -53.51
CA LEU A 27 -0.94 -43.12 -53.28
C LEU A 27 -1.77 -42.92 -52.01
N ILE A 28 -3.10 -42.90 -52.12
CA ILE A 28 -3.98 -42.62 -50.96
C ILE A 28 -4.67 -43.89 -50.44
N SER A 29 -4.86 -44.91 -51.29
CA SER A 29 -5.43 -46.18 -50.86
C SER A 29 -4.76 -47.33 -51.59
N THR A 30 -4.18 -48.25 -50.84
CA THR A 30 -3.67 -49.53 -51.36
C THR A 30 -3.99 -50.64 -50.34
N THR A 31 -3.93 -51.90 -50.75
CA THR A 31 -4.01 -53.05 -49.83
C THR A 31 -2.76 -53.18 -48.93
N THR A 32 -1.72 -52.40 -49.18
CA THR A 32 -0.43 -52.45 -48.48
C THR A 32 -0.20 -51.14 -47.72
N PRO A 33 -0.44 -51.11 -46.39
CA PRO A 33 -0.38 -49.88 -45.59
C PRO A 33 0.92 -49.07 -45.75
N ALA A 34 2.05 -49.74 -46.01
CA ALA A 34 3.37 -49.12 -46.22
C ALA A 34 3.50 -48.28 -47.51
N ALA A 35 2.51 -48.34 -48.42
CA ALA A 35 2.49 -47.56 -49.65
C ALA A 35 1.57 -46.32 -49.56
N ILE A 36 0.69 -46.24 -48.56
CA ILE A 36 -0.21 -45.10 -48.36
C ILE A 36 0.59 -43.86 -47.94
N GLY A 37 0.34 -42.73 -48.58
CA GLY A 37 1.01 -41.45 -48.31
C GLY A 37 2.37 -41.28 -49.01
N LYS A 38 2.84 -42.26 -49.79
CA LYS A 38 4.07 -42.11 -50.57
C LYS A 38 3.84 -41.18 -51.77
N ALA A 39 4.70 -40.17 -51.90
CA ALA A 39 4.76 -39.29 -53.06
C ALA A 39 5.81 -39.79 -54.07
N TYR A 40 5.39 -40.02 -55.31
CA TYR A 40 6.24 -40.39 -56.43
C TYR A 40 6.40 -39.20 -57.35
N ARG A 41 7.65 -38.78 -57.58
CA ARG A 41 7.96 -37.69 -58.50
C ARG A 41 7.94 -38.21 -59.93
N LEU A 42 7.21 -37.53 -60.81
CA LEU A 42 7.20 -37.81 -62.25
C LEU A 42 8.24 -36.94 -62.96
N GLU A 43 9.38 -37.52 -63.29
CA GLU A 43 10.37 -36.89 -64.17
C GLU A 43 9.85 -36.84 -65.63
N PRO A 44 10.35 -35.95 -66.50
CA PRO A 44 10.00 -35.99 -67.93
C PRO A 44 10.36 -37.35 -68.54
N GLY A 45 9.41 -37.99 -69.23
CA GLY A 45 9.59 -39.36 -69.73
C GLY A 45 8.38 -40.25 -69.49
N GLU A 46 8.56 -41.55 -69.69
CA GLU A 46 7.54 -42.57 -69.49
C GLU A 46 7.75 -43.28 -68.15
N HIS A 47 6.72 -43.30 -67.32
CA HIS A 47 6.70 -43.95 -66.02
C HIS A 47 5.66 -45.07 -66.02
N ILE A 48 6.03 -46.26 -65.59
CA ILE A 48 5.12 -47.40 -65.52
C ILE A 48 4.59 -47.56 -64.09
N ILE A 49 3.27 -47.62 -63.98
CA ILE A 49 2.54 -47.98 -62.77
C ILE A 49 2.14 -49.46 -62.88
N GLY A 50 2.48 -50.26 -61.87
CA GLY A 50 2.10 -51.67 -61.85
C GLY A 50 2.76 -52.47 -60.72
N ARG A 51 2.72 -53.80 -60.86
CA ARG A 51 3.30 -54.76 -59.91
C ARG A 51 4.62 -55.36 -60.39
N GLY A 52 5.61 -55.47 -59.51
CA GLY A 52 6.88 -56.17 -59.79
C GLY A 52 8.03 -55.26 -60.19
N SER A 53 9.13 -55.85 -60.69
CA SER A 53 10.40 -55.15 -60.94
C SER A 53 10.41 -54.24 -62.17
N GLU A 54 9.39 -54.32 -63.03
CA GLU A 54 9.26 -53.50 -64.25
C GLU A 54 8.44 -52.21 -64.02
N ALA A 55 7.91 -52.00 -62.81
CA ALA A 55 7.13 -50.83 -62.44
C ALA A 55 7.99 -49.82 -61.65
N GLU A 56 8.04 -48.58 -62.12
CA GLU A 56 8.71 -47.47 -61.44
C GLU A 56 7.86 -46.96 -60.26
N VAL A 57 6.54 -46.87 -60.46
CA VAL A 57 5.57 -46.68 -59.38
C VAL A 57 5.02 -48.03 -58.99
N ARG A 58 5.68 -48.67 -58.03
CA ARG A 58 5.33 -50.01 -57.57
C ARG A 58 4.10 -50.00 -56.67
N ILE A 59 3.07 -50.71 -57.10
CA ILE A 59 1.87 -51.00 -56.32
C ILE A 59 1.84 -52.50 -56.01
N ASP A 60 2.01 -52.85 -54.74
CA ASP A 60 1.95 -54.25 -54.28
C ASP A 60 0.50 -54.59 -53.91
N ASP A 61 -0.33 -54.75 -54.95
CA ASP A 61 -1.73 -55.15 -54.86
C ASP A 61 -1.98 -56.29 -55.86
N HIS A 62 -2.68 -57.33 -55.42
CA HIS A 62 -2.98 -58.49 -56.27
C HIS A 62 -3.96 -58.16 -57.40
N GLY A 63 -4.77 -57.11 -57.25
CA GLY A 63 -5.68 -56.56 -58.26
C GLY A 63 -5.02 -55.64 -59.29
N VAL A 64 -3.71 -55.43 -59.22
CA VAL A 64 -2.95 -54.61 -60.18
C VAL A 64 -2.06 -55.50 -61.03
N SER A 65 -2.09 -55.33 -62.36
CA SER A 65 -1.27 -56.12 -63.29
C SER A 65 0.21 -55.71 -63.23
N ARG A 66 1.11 -56.50 -63.84
CA ARG A 66 2.55 -56.18 -63.83
C ARG A 66 2.87 -54.83 -64.49
N LYS A 67 2.13 -54.50 -65.55
CA LYS A 67 2.13 -53.20 -66.23
C LYS A 67 0.69 -52.77 -66.35
N HIS A 68 0.23 -51.91 -65.44
CA HIS A 68 -1.18 -51.56 -65.36
C HIS A 68 -1.49 -50.30 -66.15
N ALA A 69 -0.75 -49.23 -65.87
CA ALA A 69 -0.88 -47.97 -66.59
C ALA A 69 0.50 -47.37 -66.87
N ARG A 70 0.60 -46.64 -67.98
CA ARG A 70 1.75 -45.81 -68.33
C ARG A 70 1.39 -44.35 -68.14
N ILE A 71 2.22 -43.59 -67.44
CA ILE A 71 2.12 -42.13 -67.42
C ILE A 71 3.28 -41.56 -68.23
N ARG A 72 2.96 -40.84 -69.29
CA ARG A 72 3.94 -40.11 -70.09
C ARG A 72 3.84 -38.63 -69.76
N ARG A 73 4.93 -38.06 -69.25
CA ARG A 73 5.07 -36.61 -69.04
C ARG A 73 5.82 -36.01 -70.22
N ALA A 74 5.14 -35.18 -71.00
CA ALA A 74 5.75 -34.45 -72.10
C ALA A 74 6.62 -33.29 -71.59
N ALA A 75 7.48 -32.77 -72.47
CA ALA A 75 8.42 -31.70 -72.14
C ALA A 75 7.72 -30.36 -71.78
N ASP A 76 6.47 -30.18 -72.22
CA ASP A 76 5.62 -29.04 -71.89
C ASP A 76 4.92 -29.18 -70.51
N GLY A 77 5.09 -30.31 -69.83
CA GLY A 77 4.52 -30.58 -68.50
C GLY A 77 3.14 -31.27 -68.53
N THR A 78 2.54 -31.48 -69.70
CA THR A 78 1.32 -32.29 -69.85
C THR A 78 1.63 -33.75 -69.50
N CYS A 79 0.67 -34.40 -68.84
CA CYS A 79 0.81 -35.80 -68.42
C CYS A 79 -0.34 -36.58 -69.03
N HIS A 80 -0.05 -37.65 -69.75
CA HIS A 80 -1.07 -38.55 -70.26
C HIS A 80 -0.94 -39.90 -69.57
N VAL A 81 -2.08 -40.45 -69.16
CA VAL A 81 -2.16 -41.83 -68.70
C VAL A 81 -2.70 -42.71 -69.82
N THR A 82 -2.10 -43.88 -70.00
CA THR A 82 -2.54 -44.92 -70.94
C THR A 82 -2.66 -46.23 -70.18
N ASP A 83 -3.81 -46.90 -70.29
CA ASP A 83 -3.98 -48.26 -69.77
C ASP A 83 -3.14 -49.24 -70.61
N LEU A 84 -2.41 -50.14 -69.94
CA LEU A 84 -1.56 -51.13 -70.59
C LEU A 84 -2.22 -52.51 -70.59
N GLU A 85 -3.46 -52.58 -71.09
CA GLU A 85 -4.29 -53.79 -71.13
C GLU A 85 -4.44 -54.42 -69.74
N SER A 86 -4.72 -53.57 -68.75
CA SER A 86 -4.80 -54.03 -67.37
C SER A 86 -6.03 -54.93 -67.17
N THR A 87 -5.87 -55.97 -66.37
CA THR A 87 -6.92 -56.97 -66.13
C THR A 87 -8.18 -56.36 -65.50
N ASN A 88 -8.02 -55.28 -64.72
CA ASN A 88 -9.10 -54.61 -64.00
C ASN A 88 -9.43 -53.21 -64.55
N GLY A 89 -8.83 -52.80 -65.67
CA GLY A 89 -8.99 -51.47 -66.24
C GLY A 89 -8.32 -50.35 -65.44
N THR A 90 -8.13 -49.21 -66.11
CA THR A 90 -7.73 -47.94 -65.50
C THR A 90 -8.89 -46.97 -65.58
N PHE A 91 -9.23 -46.32 -64.46
CA PHE A 91 -10.32 -45.36 -64.39
C PHE A 91 -9.79 -43.98 -64.01
N LEU A 92 -10.26 -42.95 -64.71
CA LEU A 92 -10.00 -41.56 -64.37
C LEU A 92 -11.30 -40.92 -63.90
N ASN A 93 -11.33 -40.42 -62.66
CA ASN A 93 -12.52 -39.84 -62.03
C ASN A 93 -13.76 -40.74 -62.10
N GLY A 94 -13.56 -42.07 -62.05
CA GLY A 94 -14.63 -43.09 -62.10
C GLY A 94 -15.04 -43.53 -63.51
N LEU A 95 -14.46 -42.98 -64.57
CA LEU A 95 -14.72 -43.37 -65.95
C LEU A 95 -13.57 -44.24 -66.51
N PRO A 96 -13.85 -45.35 -67.21
CA PRO A 96 -12.81 -46.17 -67.80
C PRO A 96 -12.09 -45.40 -68.91
N VAL A 97 -10.77 -45.41 -68.89
CA VAL A 97 -9.94 -44.71 -69.87
C VAL A 97 -8.91 -45.66 -70.49
N SER A 98 -8.81 -45.66 -71.82
CA SER A 98 -7.69 -46.30 -72.53
C SER A 98 -6.50 -45.36 -72.64
N THR A 99 -6.75 -44.08 -72.90
CA THR A 99 -5.76 -43.00 -72.80
C THR A 99 -6.47 -41.70 -72.47
N ALA A 100 -5.94 -40.93 -71.52
CA ALA A 100 -6.48 -39.65 -71.10
C ALA A 100 -5.37 -38.69 -70.67
N GLU A 101 -5.58 -37.38 -70.87
CA GLU A 101 -4.76 -36.37 -70.23
C GLU A 101 -5.10 -36.29 -68.74
N LEU A 102 -4.09 -36.31 -67.88
CA LEU A 102 -4.21 -36.10 -66.45
C LEU A 102 -4.14 -34.60 -66.17
N GLN A 103 -5.18 -34.08 -65.55
CA GLN A 103 -5.20 -32.74 -64.97
C GLN A 103 -4.87 -32.76 -63.48
N GLU A 104 -4.69 -31.58 -62.93
CA GLU A 104 -4.45 -31.39 -61.50
C GLU A 104 -5.72 -31.73 -60.70
N GLY A 105 -5.60 -32.51 -59.63
CA GLY A 105 -6.76 -32.96 -58.83
C GLY A 105 -7.46 -34.22 -59.34
N ASP A 106 -7.05 -34.75 -60.50
CA ASP A 106 -7.61 -35.99 -61.03
C ASP A 106 -7.35 -37.20 -60.13
N ARG A 107 -8.38 -38.04 -59.99
CA ARG A 107 -8.33 -39.33 -59.31
C ARG A 107 -8.11 -40.43 -60.34
N LEU A 108 -6.91 -41.00 -60.34
CA LEU A 108 -6.58 -42.16 -61.16
C LEU A 108 -6.74 -43.43 -60.33
N GLN A 109 -7.67 -44.29 -60.71
CA GLN A 109 -7.87 -45.59 -60.08
C GLN A 109 -7.28 -46.70 -60.96
N VAL A 110 -6.40 -47.49 -60.36
CA VAL A 110 -5.59 -48.55 -60.97
C VAL A 110 -5.91 -49.83 -60.18
N GLY A 111 -6.84 -50.64 -60.68
CA GLY A 111 -7.39 -51.77 -59.92
C GLY A 111 -8.13 -51.30 -58.64
N THR A 112 -7.72 -51.80 -57.48
CA THR A 112 -8.22 -51.43 -56.14
C THR A 112 -7.52 -50.21 -55.53
N VAL A 113 -6.52 -49.66 -56.22
CA VAL A 113 -5.69 -48.56 -55.72
C VAL A 113 -6.12 -47.23 -56.32
N THR A 114 -6.30 -46.21 -55.47
CA THR A 114 -6.58 -44.83 -55.91
C THR A 114 -5.33 -43.97 -55.74
N VAL A 115 -4.88 -43.38 -56.86
CA VAL A 115 -3.74 -42.49 -56.99
C VAL A 115 -4.25 -41.08 -57.26
N PHE A 116 -3.73 -40.09 -56.53
CA PHE A 116 -4.05 -38.68 -56.77
C PHE A 116 -2.83 -37.96 -57.33
N ARG A 117 -3.05 -36.97 -58.19
CA ARG A 117 -2.04 -35.98 -58.57
C ARG A 117 -2.20 -34.72 -57.70
N PHE A 118 -1.15 -34.32 -56.98
CA PHE A 118 -1.13 -33.09 -56.17
C PHE A 118 -0.40 -31.93 -56.84
N SER A 119 -0.77 -30.69 -56.47
CA SER A 119 0.00 -29.48 -56.76
C SER A 119 0.41 -28.71 -55.49
N ARG A 120 1.46 -27.90 -55.63
CA ARG A 120 2.04 -27.05 -54.58
C ARG A 120 1.10 -25.92 -54.12
N ARG A 121 -0.01 -25.68 -54.81
CA ARG A 121 -0.90 -24.54 -54.56
C ARG A 121 -1.69 -24.68 -53.26
N GLU A 122 -2.24 -25.85 -52.99
CA GLU A 122 -3.01 -26.11 -51.76
C GLU A 122 -2.15 -25.98 -50.50
N VAL A 123 -0.89 -26.45 -50.53
CA VAL A 123 0.04 -26.33 -49.39
C VAL A 123 0.39 -24.87 -49.09
N LEU A 124 0.53 -24.04 -50.12
CA LEU A 124 0.79 -22.61 -49.96
C LEU A 124 -0.44 -21.88 -49.40
N GLU A 125 -1.63 -22.15 -49.94
CA GLU A 125 -2.89 -21.58 -49.46
C GLU A 125 -3.17 -21.99 -48.00
N GLN A 126 -2.88 -23.25 -47.64
CA GLN A 126 -3.03 -23.73 -46.26
C GLN A 126 -2.03 -23.07 -45.30
N ARG A 127 -0.77 -22.89 -45.71
CA ARG A 127 0.25 -22.19 -44.91
C ARG A 127 -0.07 -20.71 -44.74
N GLU A 128 -0.55 -20.05 -45.79
CA GLU A 128 -0.95 -18.65 -45.78
C GLU A 128 -2.16 -18.43 -44.86
N GLU A 129 -3.18 -19.30 -44.95
CA GLU A 129 -4.33 -19.24 -44.06
C GLU A 129 -3.95 -19.53 -42.60
N GLN A 130 -3.07 -20.51 -42.34
CA GLN A 130 -2.53 -20.75 -40.99
C GLN A 130 -1.79 -19.54 -40.44
N LEU A 131 -0.94 -18.88 -41.24
CA LEU A 131 -0.23 -17.68 -40.84
C LEU A 131 -1.21 -16.52 -40.55
N ARG A 132 -2.21 -16.34 -41.41
CA ARG A 132 -3.26 -15.33 -41.23
C ARG A 132 -4.04 -15.53 -39.93
N GLN A 133 -4.41 -16.77 -39.62
CA GLN A 133 -5.10 -17.12 -38.37
C GLN A 133 -4.21 -16.90 -37.14
N ALA A 134 -2.94 -17.29 -37.20
CA ALA A 134 -1.99 -17.09 -36.10
C ALA A 134 -1.79 -15.61 -35.78
N LEU A 135 -1.59 -14.77 -36.80
CA LEU A 135 -1.44 -13.31 -36.64
C LEU A 135 -2.72 -12.67 -36.09
N SER A 136 -3.89 -13.11 -36.56
CA SER A 136 -5.17 -12.64 -36.05
C SER A 136 -5.40 -13.03 -34.59
N ALA A 137 -5.03 -14.25 -34.18
CA ALA A 137 -5.17 -14.74 -32.81
C ALA A 137 -4.22 -14.00 -31.85
N ALA A 138 -2.98 -13.74 -32.30
CA ALA A 138 -1.98 -12.99 -31.54
C ALA A 138 -2.28 -11.47 -31.48
N ARG A 139 -3.28 -11.00 -32.23
CA ARG A 139 -3.61 -9.58 -32.39
C ARG A 139 -2.42 -8.74 -32.88
N VAL A 140 -1.66 -9.31 -33.80
CA VAL A 140 -0.45 -8.69 -34.36
C VAL A 140 -0.75 -8.21 -35.78
N GLY A 141 -0.53 -6.92 -36.03
CA GLY A 141 -0.51 -6.36 -37.37
C GLY A 141 0.88 -6.43 -37.97
N ILE A 142 0.99 -6.74 -39.26
CA ILE A 142 2.23 -6.65 -40.02
C ILE A 142 2.25 -5.36 -40.84
N TRP A 143 3.43 -4.76 -40.94
CA TRP A 143 3.69 -3.62 -41.82
C TRP A 143 4.96 -3.84 -42.60
N ASP A 144 4.98 -3.30 -43.82
CA ASP A 144 6.09 -3.43 -44.74
C ASP A 144 6.35 -2.12 -45.45
N TRP A 145 7.46 -1.48 -45.12
CA TRP A 145 7.83 -0.18 -45.67
C TRP A 145 8.96 -0.32 -46.68
N ASN A 146 8.71 0.12 -47.90
CA ASN A 146 9.74 0.29 -48.91
C ASN A 146 10.45 1.63 -48.70
N ALA A 147 11.71 1.59 -48.25
CA ALA A 147 12.47 2.79 -47.92
C ALA A 147 12.83 3.63 -49.16
N LYS A 148 12.81 3.03 -50.36
CA LYS A 148 13.13 3.72 -51.63
C LYS A 148 11.92 4.44 -52.23
N SER A 149 10.74 3.82 -52.21
CA SER A 149 9.51 4.41 -52.76
C SER A 149 8.69 5.18 -51.73
N GLY A 150 8.95 4.98 -50.44
CA GLY A 150 8.16 5.54 -49.34
C GLY A 150 6.81 4.84 -49.12
N GLN A 151 6.50 3.79 -49.89
CA GLN A 151 5.25 3.06 -49.81
C GLN A 151 5.25 2.09 -48.63
N VAL A 152 4.15 2.07 -47.87
CA VAL A 152 3.93 1.14 -46.77
C VAL A 152 2.77 0.23 -47.12
N THR A 153 2.96 -1.06 -46.92
CA THR A 153 1.90 -2.07 -46.99
C THR A 153 1.52 -2.42 -45.56
N TRP A 154 0.24 -2.28 -45.23
CA TRP A 154 -0.32 -2.65 -43.94
C TRP A 154 -1.12 -3.93 -44.10
N SER A 155 -0.95 -4.88 -43.18
CA SER A 155 -1.90 -5.99 -43.09
C SER A 155 -3.27 -5.47 -42.65
N GLU A 156 -4.33 -6.17 -43.04
CA GLU A 156 -5.72 -5.87 -42.66
C GLU A 156 -5.91 -5.76 -41.13
N HIS A 157 -5.06 -6.44 -40.37
CA HIS A 157 -5.10 -6.42 -38.91
C HIS A 157 -4.62 -5.09 -38.31
N VAL A 158 -3.75 -4.35 -39.01
CA VAL A 158 -3.31 -3.01 -38.59
C VAL A 158 -4.48 -2.04 -38.62
N ASP A 159 -5.30 -2.06 -39.67
CA ASP A 159 -6.49 -1.21 -39.78
C ASP A 159 -7.42 -1.40 -38.57
N ARG A 160 -7.69 -2.66 -38.21
CA ARG A 160 -8.52 -3.01 -37.05
C ARG A 160 -7.90 -2.58 -35.72
N LEU A 161 -6.58 -2.75 -35.57
CA LEU A 161 -5.85 -2.36 -34.36
C LEU A 161 -5.85 -0.84 -34.17
N LEU A 162 -5.72 -0.08 -35.26
CA LEU A 162 -5.81 1.38 -35.28
C LEU A 162 -7.26 1.90 -35.20
N GLY A 163 -8.26 1.03 -35.20
CA GLY A 163 -9.68 1.42 -35.18
C GLY A 163 -10.15 2.12 -36.46
N LEU A 164 -9.45 1.89 -37.57
CA LEU A 164 -9.75 2.44 -38.88
C LEU A 164 -10.58 1.46 -39.71
N ALA A 165 -11.35 1.98 -40.67
CA ALA A 165 -11.97 1.14 -41.68
C ALA A 165 -10.87 0.43 -42.50
N VAL A 166 -11.07 -0.85 -42.81
CA VAL A 166 -10.14 -1.64 -43.62
C VAL A 166 -9.87 -0.92 -44.95
N GLY A 167 -8.60 -0.72 -45.29
CA GLY A 167 -8.17 -0.02 -46.51
C GLY A 167 -8.18 1.51 -46.42
N LYS A 168 -8.36 2.10 -45.23
CA LYS A 168 -8.30 3.56 -45.04
C LYS A 168 -6.87 4.10 -45.04
N LEU A 169 -5.88 3.32 -44.61
CA LEU A 169 -4.48 3.71 -44.73
C LEU A 169 -4.10 3.77 -46.22
N SER A 170 -3.62 4.93 -46.67
CA SER A 170 -3.31 5.22 -48.07
C SER A 170 -2.02 4.54 -48.58
N GLY A 171 -1.38 3.76 -47.72
CA GLY A 171 -0.12 3.09 -48.00
C GLY A 171 1.07 4.03 -47.93
N ARG A 172 0.97 5.12 -47.15
CA ARG A 172 2.07 6.06 -46.89
C ARG A 172 2.47 6.01 -45.42
N ALA A 173 3.76 6.20 -45.15
CA ALA A 173 4.27 6.29 -43.78
C ALA A 173 3.64 7.46 -42.98
N MET A 174 3.21 8.52 -43.68
CA MET A 174 2.58 9.71 -43.10
C MET A 174 1.21 9.41 -42.46
N ASP A 175 0.50 8.37 -42.91
CA ASP A 175 -0.81 7.99 -42.37
C ASP A 175 -0.72 7.58 -40.89
N LEU A 176 0.44 7.06 -40.46
CA LEU A 176 0.69 6.70 -39.07
C LEU A 176 0.90 7.95 -38.20
N GLU A 177 1.49 9.02 -38.75
CA GLU A 177 1.74 10.26 -37.99
C GLU A 177 0.45 10.99 -37.60
N GLU A 178 -0.63 10.82 -38.36
CA GLU A 178 -1.94 11.40 -38.05
C GLU A 178 -2.64 10.71 -36.87
N VAL A 179 -2.29 9.46 -36.60
CA VAL A 179 -2.96 8.61 -35.58
C VAL A 179 -2.12 8.51 -34.30
N VAL A 180 -0.81 8.76 -34.39
CA VAL A 180 0.11 8.77 -33.24
C VAL A 180 -0.08 10.02 -32.40
N HIS A 181 -0.06 9.85 -31.08
CA HIS A 181 -0.14 10.95 -30.13
C HIS A 181 0.97 11.99 -30.40
N PRO A 182 0.67 13.32 -30.48
CA PRO A 182 1.65 14.35 -30.85
C PRO A 182 2.96 14.33 -30.05
N ALA A 183 2.87 14.12 -28.73
CA ALA A 183 4.04 13.98 -27.85
C ALA A 183 4.98 12.81 -28.17
N ASP A 184 4.50 11.75 -28.85
CA ASP A 184 5.28 10.55 -29.14
C ASP A 184 5.91 10.58 -30.55
N LEU A 185 5.46 11.50 -31.42
CA LEU A 185 5.99 11.66 -32.80
C LEU A 185 7.50 11.89 -32.86
N PRO A 186 8.12 12.77 -32.03
CA PRO A 186 9.57 12.98 -32.08
C PRO A 186 10.36 11.70 -31.78
N ARG A 187 9.88 10.90 -30.80
CA ARG A 187 10.51 9.64 -30.42
C ARG A 187 10.37 8.60 -31.52
N LEU A 188 9.20 8.49 -32.14
CA LEU A 188 8.96 7.58 -33.25
C LEU A 188 9.87 7.87 -34.45
N ARG A 189 9.96 9.15 -34.87
CA ARG A 189 10.85 9.58 -35.97
C ARG A 189 12.31 9.30 -35.66
N ALA A 190 12.76 9.60 -34.44
CA ALA A 190 14.13 9.34 -34.03
C ALA A 190 14.45 7.84 -34.06
N GLY A 191 13.57 6.99 -33.50
CA GLY A 191 13.77 5.54 -33.49
C GLY A 191 13.85 4.94 -34.89
N LEU A 192 12.97 5.34 -35.82
CA LEU A 192 13.02 4.91 -37.21
C LEU A 192 14.29 5.39 -37.93
N ALA A 193 14.68 6.65 -37.74
CA ALA A 193 15.89 7.19 -38.35
C ALA A 193 17.17 6.48 -37.84
N THR A 194 17.25 6.22 -36.53
CA THR A 194 18.35 5.47 -35.93
C THR A 194 18.42 4.04 -36.48
N ALA A 195 17.29 3.34 -36.57
CA ALA A 195 17.24 1.98 -37.11
C ALA A 195 17.76 1.92 -38.55
N LEU A 196 17.36 2.86 -39.40
CA LEU A 196 17.85 2.96 -40.79
C LEU A 196 19.35 3.28 -40.86
N GLN A 197 19.82 4.24 -40.06
CA GLN A 197 21.22 4.67 -40.07
C GLN A 197 22.16 3.60 -39.54
N GLN A 198 21.77 2.94 -38.45
CA GLN A 198 22.58 1.92 -37.76
C GLN A 198 22.35 0.52 -38.30
N ARG A 199 21.37 0.32 -39.17
CA ARG A 199 20.94 -1.00 -39.69
C ARG A 199 20.55 -1.95 -38.55
N SER A 200 19.91 -1.39 -37.54
CA SER A 200 19.42 -2.09 -36.35
C SER A 200 17.92 -2.28 -36.41
N GLN A 201 17.38 -3.04 -35.45
CA GLN A 201 15.93 -3.24 -35.35
C GLN A 201 15.23 -1.96 -34.91
N VAL A 202 14.06 -1.71 -35.47
CA VAL A 202 13.07 -0.77 -34.92
C VAL A 202 12.48 -1.43 -33.68
N ASP A 203 12.52 -0.76 -32.54
CA ASP A 203 11.80 -1.15 -31.32
C ASP A 203 11.29 0.12 -30.62
N VAL A 204 10.04 0.47 -30.86
CA VAL A 204 9.45 1.72 -30.36
C VAL A 204 8.04 1.44 -29.83
N GLU A 205 7.75 1.94 -28.63
CA GLU A 205 6.40 2.00 -28.10
C GLU A 205 5.85 3.42 -28.26
N TYR A 206 4.59 3.57 -28.66
CA TYR A 206 3.95 4.87 -28.81
C TYR A 206 2.44 4.78 -28.57
N ARG A 207 1.82 5.91 -28.25
CA ARG A 207 0.38 6.00 -28.11
C ARG A 207 -0.27 6.37 -29.44
N ILE A 208 -1.43 5.79 -29.70
CA ILE A 208 -2.34 6.20 -30.75
C ILE A 208 -3.65 6.70 -30.16
N GLU A 209 -4.35 7.57 -30.87
CA GLU A 209 -5.70 8.03 -30.52
C GLU A 209 -6.68 7.68 -31.64
N PRO A 210 -7.25 6.46 -31.64
CA PRO A 210 -8.31 6.13 -32.56
C PRO A 210 -9.51 7.04 -32.27
N ALA A 211 -10.14 7.57 -33.33
CA ALA A 211 -11.19 8.58 -33.24
C ALA A 211 -12.24 8.25 -32.16
N GLY A 212 -12.15 8.93 -31.01
CA GLY A 212 -13.12 8.87 -29.91
C GLY A 212 -13.02 7.70 -28.92
N SER A 213 -12.01 6.81 -29.01
CA SER A 213 -11.93 5.62 -28.13
C SER A 213 -10.89 5.71 -26.99
N GLY A 214 -10.27 6.87 -26.80
CA GLY A 214 -9.15 7.06 -25.88
C GLY A 214 -7.84 6.45 -26.40
N TYR A 215 -6.74 6.71 -25.68
CA TYR A 215 -5.41 6.30 -26.11
C TYR A 215 -5.19 4.78 -26.02
N ARG A 216 -4.52 4.22 -27.03
CA ARG A 216 -3.98 2.85 -26.99
C ARG A 216 -2.46 2.88 -27.09
N TRP A 217 -1.80 1.96 -26.41
CA TRP A 217 -0.35 1.79 -26.51
C TRP A 217 -0.01 0.73 -27.56
N ILE A 218 0.86 1.09 -28.50
CA ILE A 218 1.32 0.22 -29.58
C ILE A 218 2.80 -0.05 -29.39
N SER A 219 3.20 -1.33 -29.45
CA SER A 219 4.59 -1.74 -29.62
C SER A 219 4.83 -2.00 -31.10
N CYS A 220 5.82 -1.33 -31.67
CA CYS A 220 6.23 -1.49 -33.06
C CYS A 220 7.65 -2.05 -33.10
N LYS A 221 7.80 -3.22 -33.70
CA LYS A 221 9.10 -3.87 -33.89
C LYS A 221 9.33 -4.20 -35.34
N GLY A 222 10.53 -4.01 -35.87
CA GLY A 222 10.81 -4.31 -37.26
C GLY A 222 12.28 -4.47 -37.60
N ASP A 223 12.55 -5.23 -38.64
CA ASP A 223 13.89 -5.49 -39.18
C ASP A 223 14.14 -4.66 -40.43
N VAL A 224 15.35 -4.09 -40.51
CA VAL A 224 15.82 -3.37 -41.69
C VAL A 224 16.48 -4.35 -42.65
N LEU A 225 15.89 -4.51 -43.83
CA LEU A 225 16.40 -5.34 -44.92
C LEU A 225 17.23 -4.48 -45.88
N LEU A 226 18.45 -4.95 -46.15
CA LEU A 226 19.42 -4.27 -47.01
C LEU A 226 19.32 -4.78 -48.45
N ASP A 227 19.65 -3.93 -49.42
CA ASP A 227 19.85 -4.36 -50.81
C ASP A 227 21.26 -4.94 -51.04
N ALA A 228 21.52 -5.37 -52.28
CA ALA A 228 22.81 -5.91 -52.71
C ALA A 228 23.98 -4.91 -52.58
N ALA A 229 23.70 -3.60 -52.47
CA ALA A 229 24.70 -2.56 -52.22
C ALA A 229 24.90 -2.27 -50.72
N GLY A 230 24.24 -3.03 -49.84
CA GLY A 230 24.30 -2.86 -48.38
C GLY A 230 23.51 -1.64 -47.87
N GLN A 231 22.60 -1.09 -48.67
CA GLN A 231 21.78 0.06 -48.30
C GLN A 231 20.39 -0.39 -47.82
N PRO A 232 19.78 0.29 -46.82
CA PRO A 232 18.40 0.01 -46.39
C PRO A 232 17.43 0.09 -47.57
N ALA A 233 16.77 -1.01 -47.88
CA ALA A 233 15.85 -1.11 -49.01
C ALA A 233 14.40 -1.25 -48.54
N ARG A 234 14.20 -1.95 -47.43
CA ARG A 234 12.88 -2.31 -46.92
C ARG A 234 12.94 -2.45 -45.41
N VAL A 235 11.87 -2.11 -44.71
CA VAL A 235 11.72 -2.33 -43.27
C VAL A 235 10.42 -3.08 -43.07
N THR A 236 10.49 -4.25 -42.46
CA THR A 236 9.32 -5.10 -42.25
C THR A 236 9.18 -5.40 -40.78
N GLY A 237 7.96 -5.42 -40.28
CA GLY A 237 7.75 -5.48 -38.85
C GLY A 237 6.35 -5.81 -38.43
N THR A 238 6.17 -5.77 -37.12
CA THR A 238 4.93 -6.04 -36.42
C THR A 238 4.52 -4.84 -35.57
N VAL A 239 3.22 -4.71 -35.37
CA VAL A 239 2.60 -3.83 -34.39
C VAL A 239 1.66 -4.63 -33.51
N MET A 240 1.72 -4.40 -32.20
CA MET A 240 0.91 -5.09 -31.21
C MET A 240 0.32 -4.09 -30.21
N ASP A 241 -0.96 -4.27 -29.87
CA ASP A 241 -1.60 -3.50 -28.80
C ASP A 241 -1.10 -4.00 -27.44
N ILE A 242 -0.39 -3.13 -26.73
CA ILE A 242 0.18 -3.39 -25.39
C ILE A 242 -0.56 -2.58 -24.31
N THR A 243 -1.76 -2.07 -24.59
CA THR A 243 -2.54 -1.24 -23.67
C THR A 243 -2.85 -1.97 -22.36
N ALA A 244 -3.29 -3.23 -22.45
CA ALA A 244 -3.57 -4.04 -21.25
C ALA A 244 -2.32 -4.23 -20.37
N ARG A 245 -1.15 -4.44 -20.98
CA ARG A 245 0.12 -4.52 -20.27
C ARG A 245 0.46 -3.20 -19.57
N LYS A 246 0.34 -2.07 -20.28
CA LYS A 246 0.63 -0.74 -19.71
C LYS A 246 -0.33 -0.36 -18.59
N GLN A 247 -1.62 -0.72 -18.71
CA GLN A 247 -2.60 -0.50 -17.65
C GLN A 247 -2.27 -1.34 -16.40
N ALA A 248 -1.90 -2.61 -16.58
CA ALA A 248 -1.47 -3.46 -15.46
C ALA A 248 -0.19 -2.91 -14.77
N GLU A 249 0.81 -2.49 -15.55
CA GLU A 249 2.02 -1.84 -15.03
C GLU A 249 1.68 -0.56 -14.24
N GLN A 250 0.77 0.26 -14.75
CA GLN A 250 0.35 1.51 -14.11
C GLN A 250 -0.46 1.27 -12.83
N GLU A 251 -1.33 0.26 -12.81
CA GLU A 251 -2.10 -0.10 -11.61
C GLU A 251 -1.19 -0.65 -10.51
N LEU A 252 -0.24 -1.53 -10.84
CA LEU A 252 0.77 -2.00 -9.89
C LEU A 252 1.62 -0.84 -9.35
N HIS A 253 2.03 0.09 -10.23
CA HIS A 253 2.78 1.27 -9.80
C HIS A 253 1.94 2.17 -8.88
N ARG A 254 0.65 2.35 -9.18
CA ARG A 254 -0.29 3.12 -8.35
C ARG A 254 -0.44 2.48 -6.96
N GLN A 255 -0.60 1.17 -6.88
CA GLN A 255 -0.69 0.44 -5.61
C GLN A 255 0.59 0.58 -4.78
N ALA A 256 1.76 0.51 -5.41
CA ALA A 256 3.04 0.75 -4.74
C ALA A 256 3.13 2.18 -4.18
N LEU A 257 2.72 3.20 -4.95
CA LEU A 257 2.69 4.58 -4.47
C LEU A 257 1.73 4.79 -3.30
N ILE A 258 0.56 4.14 -3.32
CA ILE A 258 -0.38 4.19 -2.20
C ILE A 258 0.28 3.60 -0.95
N PHE A 259 0.85 2.39 -1.05
CA PHE A 259 1.54 1.75 0.07
C PHE A 259 2.64 2.63 0.68
N GLU A 260 3.45 3.28 -0.16
CA GLU A 260 4.56 4.14 0.26
C GLU A 260 4.12 5.50 0.83
N SER A 261 2.92 5.98 0.49
CA SER A 261 2.41 7.29 0.93
C SER A 261 1.53 7.25 2.18
N ILE A 262 1.14 6.06 2.67
CA ILE A 262 0.42 5.91 3.93
C ILE A 262 1.25 6.50 5.07
N SER A 263 0.66 7.38 5.88
CA SER A 263 1.36 8.05 6.99
C SER A 263 1.66 7.13 8.17
N ASP A 264 0.84 6.11 8.37
CA ASP A 264 1.10 5.04 9.33
C ASP A 264 2.21 4.11 8.79
N GLY A 265 3.02 3.55 9.68
CA GLY A 265 4.04 2.56 9.32
C GLY A 265 3.36 1.24 8.97
N VAL A 266 3.53 0.78 7.73
CA VAL A 266 2.95 -0.50 7.27
C VAL A 266 4.05 -1.52 7.09
N VAL A 267 3.87 -2.67 7.72
CA VAL A 267 4.80 -3.80 7.68
C VAL A 267 4.03 -5.05 7.27
N ILE A 268 4.62 -5.86 6.40
CA ILE A 268 4.06 -7.16 6.01
C ILE A 268 5.07 -8.23 6.39
N THR A 269 4.62 -9.28 7.08
CA THR A 269 5.46 -10.43 7.42
C THR A 269 4.90 -11.73 6.86
N ASP A 270 5.79 -12.70 6.66
CA ASP A 270 5.39 -14.08 6.45
C ASP A 270 4.78 -14.69 7.74
N LEU A 271 4.37 -15.95 7.64
CA LEU A 271 3.81 -16.72 8.76
C LEU A 271 4.84 -17.04 9.86
N ALA A 272 6.14 -16.98 9.56
CA ALA A 272 7.23 -17.14 10.52
C ALA A 272 7.65 -15.81 11.19
N GLY A 273 7.02 -14.70 10.81
CA GLY A 273 7.33 -13.36 11.32
C GLY A 273 8.49 -12.65 10.59
N GLY A 274 8.98 -13.22 9.49
CA GLY A 274 9.99 -12.59 8.63
C GLY A 274 9.40 -11.44 7.82
N VAL A 275 10.04 -10.28 7.80
CA VAL A 275 9.55 -9.10 7.09
C VAL A 275 9.65 -9.32 5.56
N ILE A 276 8.51 -9.22 4.87
CA ILE A 276 8.35 -9.28 3.40
C ILE A 276 8.26 -7.88 2.81
N ASP A 277 7.59 -6.95 3.50
CA ASP A 277 7.44 -5.57 3.02
C ASP A 277 7.47 -4.53 4.14
N TRP A 278 7.88 -3.31 3.81
CA TRP A 278 8.18 -2.23 4.75
C TRP A 278 8.09 -0.88 4.04
N ASN A 279 7.08 -0.08 4.36
CA ASN A 279 6.85 1.19 3.66
C ASN A 279 7.75 2.33 4.19
N THR A 280 7.79 3.44 3.46
CA THR A 280 8.56 4.65 3.80
C THR A 280 8.22 5.19 5.20
N SER A 281 6.96 5.11 5.65
CA SER A 281 6.58 5.58 6.98
C SER A 281 7.09 4.67 8.10
N ALA A 282 7.16 3.35 7.87
CA ALA A 282 7.82 2.42 8.78
C ALA A 282 9.33 2.71 8.87
N GLU A 283 10.00 3.06 7.77
CA GLU A 283 11.41 3.48 7.80
C GLU A 283 11.63 4.69 8.70
N ARG A 284 10.77 5.72 8.57
CA ARG A 284 10.86 6.93 9.40
C ARG A 284 10.53 6.65 10.87
N MET A 285 9.50 5.84 11.12
CA MET A 285 9.01 5.53 12.47
C MET A 285 10.04 4.73 13.27
N PHE A 286 10.53 3.63 12.68
CA PHE A 286 11.44 2.71 13.35
C PHE A 286 12.92 3.09 13.17
N GLY A 287 13.22 4.00 12.23
CA GLY A 287 14.57 4.49 11.97
C GLY A 287 15.46 3.51 11.21
N ARG A 288 14.88 2.50 10.57
CA ARG A 288 15.61 1.42 9.87
C ARG A 288 15.09 1.29 8.44
N SER A 289 16.00 1.13 7.48
CA SER A 289 15.61 1.07 6.07
C SER A 289 14.92 -0.25 5.73
N ARG A 290 14.09 -0.24 4.67
CA ARG A 290 13.45 -1.44 4.11
C ARG A 290 14.50 -2.51 3.85
N LYS A 291 15.61 -2.15 3.21
CA LYS A 291 16.70 -3.08 2.87
C LYS A 291 17.29 -3.79 4.11
N GLU A 292 17.40 -3.10 5.23
CA GLU A 292 17.89 -3.69 6.48
C GLU A 292 16.83 -4.57 7.15
N ALA A 293 15.56 -4.17 7.10
CA ALA A 293 14.46 -4.92 7.71
C ALA A 293 14.10 -6.21 6.96
N MET A 294 14.26 -6.25 5.63
CA MET A 294 13.87 -7.40 4.81
C MET A 294 14.50 -8.72 5.27
N GLY A 295 13.66 -9.74 5.45
CA GLY A 295 14.06 -11.09 5.84
C GLY A 295 14.42 -11.27 7.33
N GLN A 296 14.48 -10.20 8.11
CA GLN A 296 14.63 -10.30 9.56
C GLN A 296 13.28 -10.60 10.23
N THR A 297 13.29 -11.17 11.42
CA THR A 297 12.06 -11.31 12.21
C THR A 297 11.62 -9.96 12.74
N LEU A 298 10.36 -9.58 12.55
CA LEU A 298 9.83 -8.27 12.98
C LEU A 298 10.10 -7.98 14.45
N PHE A 299 9.93 -8.97 15.33
CA PHE A 299 10.22 -8.81 16.76
C PHE A 299 11.68 -8.38 17.01
N SER A 300 12.64 -9.01 16.33
CA SER A 300 14.07 -8.68 16.47
C SER A 300 14.41 -7.29 15.94
N VAL A 301 13.62 -6.79 14.99
CA VAL A 301 13.75 -5.43 14.43
C VAL A 301 13.27 -4.40 15.44
N LEU A 302 12.14 -4.64 16.10
CA LEU A 302 11.52 -3.71 17.06
C LEU A 302 12.15 -3.76 18.46
N HIS A 303 12.63 -4.95 18.86
CA HIS A 303 13.16 -5.26 20.19
C HIS A 303 14.49 -6.02 20.10
N PRO A 304 15.57 -5.37 19.62
CA PRO A 304 16.86 -6.03 19.44
C PRO A 304 17.43 -6.52 20.78
N GLY A 305 17.70 -7.83 20.88
CA GLY A 305 18.34 -8.45 22.04
C GLY A 305 17.40 -8.84 23.19
N GLU A 306 16.08 -8.64 23.03
CA GLU A 306 15.08 -9.06 24.01
C GLU A 306 14.46 -10.42 23.62
N PRO A 307 14.06 -11.25 24.59
CA PRO A 307 13.32 -12.47 24.30
C PRO A 307 11.91 -12.14 23.82
N ASP A 308 11.46 -12.84 22.77
CA ASP A 308 10.12 -12.64 22.22
C ASP A 308 9.03 -13.09 23.19
N ARG A 309 8.26 -12.11 23.68
CA ARG A 309 7.13 -12.31 24.59
C ARG A 309 5.79 -11.92 23.97
N LEU A 310 5.81 -11.24 22.83
CA LEU A 310 4.62 -10.63 22.21
C LEU A 310 4.07 -11.47 21.07
N THR A 311 4.94 -12.11 20.28
CA THR A 311 4.51 -12.82 19.07
C THR A 311 3.52 -13.93 19.38
N GLY A 312 3.72 -14.70 20.45
CA GLY A 312 2.78 -15.75 20.86
C GLY A 312 1.37 -15.21 21.16
N ALA A 313 1.28 -14.11 21.93
CA ALA A 313 -0.01 -13.49 22.26
C ALA A 313 -0.72 -12.92 21.02
N ILE A 314 0.05 -12.33 20.09
CA ILE A 314 -0.47 -11.82 18.81
C ILE A 314 -1.01 -12.97 17.96
N LEU A 315 -0.23 -14.05 17.78
CA LEU A 315 -0.64 -15.21 16.99
C LEU A 315 -1.92 -15.85 17.54
N THR A 316 -2.00 -16.06 18.86
CA THR A 316 -3.24 -16.58 19.48
C THR A 316 -4.43 -15.65 19.26
N ALA A 317 -4.25 -14.32 19.37
CA ALA A 317 -5.34 -13.38 19.11
C ALA A 317 -5.77 -13.38 17.63
N LEU A 318 -4.83 -13.53 16.69
CA LEU A 318 -5.15 -13.66 15.27
C LEU A 318 -5.94 -14.94 14.97
N GLU A 319 -5.62 -16.06 15.62
CA GLU A 319 -6.36 -17.32 15.48
C GLU A 319 -7.78 -17.22 16.03
N VAL A 320 -7.93 -16.64 17.23
CA VAL A 320 -9.23 -16.60 17.93
C VAL A 320 -10.14 -15.49 17.41
N HIS A 321 -9.58 -14.30 17.12
CA HIS A 321 -10.35 -13.08 16.83
C HIS A 321 -10.15 -12.56 15.40
N GLY A 322 -9.21 -13.12 14.63
CA GLY A 322 -8.91 -12.65 13.27
C GLY A 322 -8.21 -11.29 13.21
N ARG A 323 -7.88 -10.70 14.36
CA ARG A 323 -7.24 -9.39 14.51
C ARG A 323 -6.60 -9.28 15.88
N TRP A 324 -5.49 -8.56 15.94
CA TRP A 324 -4.92 -8.06 17.20
C TRP A 324 -4.77 -6.54 17.13
N SER A 325 -4.93 -5.87 18.27
CA SER A 325 -4.62 -4.44 18.40
C SER A 325 -4.12 -4.13 19.81
N GLY A 326 -3.08 -3.29 19.90
CA GLY A 326 -2.54 -2.87 21.18
C GLY A 326 -1.45 -1.80 21.05
N GLU A 327 -1.09 -1.19 22.16
CA GLU A 327 0.09 -0.31 22.23
C GLU A 327 1.36 -1.17 22.28
N LEU A 328 2.33 -0.83 21.45
CA LEU A 328 3.66 -1.41 21.43
C LEU A 328 4.67 -0.33 21.78
N GLU A 329 5.55 -0.64 22.73
CA GLU A 329 6.76 0.13 22.96
C GLU A 329 7.85 -0.44 22.06
N PHE A 330 8.68 0.41 21.47
CA PHE A 330 9.81 -0.04 20.67
C PHE A 330 10.99 0.90 20.86
N ARG A 331 12.19 0.43 20.52
CA ARG A 331 13.40 1.25 20.61
C ARG A 331 13.95 1.50 19.22
N ARG A 332 14.10 2.77 18.86
CA ARG A 332 14.76 3.18 17.63
C ARG A 332 16.28 2.95 17.74
N ASP A 333 16.95 2.88 16.59
CA ASP A 333 18.40 2.68 16.51
C ASP A 333 19.21 3.81 17.18
N ASP A 334 18.63 5.00 17.35
CA ASP A 334 19.20 6.13 18.10
C ASP A 334 19.06 5.99 19.63
N GLY A 335 18.44 4.91 20.12
CA GLY A 335 18.20 4.64 21.54
C GLY A 335 16.92 5.27 22.08
N MET A 336 16.15 6.01 21.28
CA MET A 336 14.90 6.62 21.72
C MET A 336 13.82 5.55 21.93
N ALA A 337 13.20 5.56 23.12
CA ALA A 337 12.02 4.76 23.40
C ALA A 337 10.79 5.45 22.82
N CYS A 338 10.08 4.74 21.94
CA CYS A 338 8.90 5.22 21.24
C CYS A 338 7.71 4.31 21.54
N VAL A 339 6.50 4.84 21.36
CA VAL A 339 5.26 4.08 21.54
C VAL A 339 4.39 4.25 20.31
N CYS A 340 3.90 3.14 19.77
CA CYS A 340 2.93 3.14 18.68
C CYS A 340 1.69 2.31 19.02
N GLU A 341 0.55 2.71 18.49
CA GLU A 341 -0.62 1.84 18.40
C GLU A 341 -0.43 0.92 17.21
N SER A 342 -0.61 -0.37 17.40
CA SER A 342 -0.37 -1.37 16.36
C SER A 342 -1.62 -2.23 16.14
N VAL A 343 -1.97 -2.42 14.88
CA VAL A 343 -3.04 -3.33 14.46
C VAL A 343 -2.45 -4.40 13.56
N VAL A 344 -2.74 -5.66 13.85
CA VAL A 344 -2.30 -6.81 13.05
C VAL A 344 -3.51 -7.56 12.53
N VAL A 345 -3.53 -7.83 11.22
CA VAL A 345 -4.56 -8.64 10.57
C VAL A 345 -3.93 -9.65 9.58
N PRO A 346 -4.52 -10.84 9.43
CA PRO A 346 -4.03 -11.83 8.48
C PRO A 346 -4.44 -11.48 7.04
N LEU A 347 -3.49 -11.55 6.11
CA LEU A 347 -3.73 -11.44 4.68
C LEU A 347 -4.08 -12.83 4.13
N ARG A 348 -5.15 -12.92 3.33
CA ARG A 348 -5.65 -14.18 2.78
C ARG A 348 -5.59 -14.21 1.25
N ASP A 349 -5.35 -15.40 0.70
CA ASP A 349 -5.47 -15.65 -0.75
C ASP A 349 -6.95 -15.82 -1.19
N ALA A 350 -7.17 -16.05 -2.49
CA ALA A 350 -8.50 -16.25 -3.05
C ALA A 350 -9.22 -17.50 -2.49
N GLU A 351 -8.47 -18.47 -1.99
CA GLU A 351 -8.97 -19.69 -1.35
C GLU A 351 -9.22 -19.50 0.17
N GLY A 352 -8.95 -18.32 0.72
CA GLY A 352 -9.16 -17.98 2.13
C GLY A 352 -8.04 -18.40 3.08
N ARG A 353 -6.92 -18.94 2.57
CA ARG A 353 -5.75 -19.35 3.36
C ARG A 353 -4.94 -18.12 3.75
N ILE A 354 -4.44 -18.10 4.99
CA ILE A 354 -3.57 -17.01 5.44
C ILE A 354 -2.20 -17.17 4.77
N ILE A 355 -1.75 -16.14 4.08
CA ILE A 355 -0.48 -16.13 3.32
C ILE A 355 0.56 -15.20 3.93
N ALA A 356 0.13 -14.20 4.70
CA ALA A 356 0.97 -13.22 5.35
C ALA A 356 0.19 -12.55 6.50
N ASN A 357 0.87 -11.74 7.30
CA ASN A 357 0.25 -10.82 8.23
C ASN A 357 0.60 -9.39 7.81
N ILE A 358 -0.35 -8.46 7.94
CA ILE A 358 -0.10 -7.02 7.74
C ILE A 358 -0.29 -6.30 9.07
N MET A 359 0.69 -5.47 9.41
CA MET A 359 0.71 -4.61 10.58
C MET A 359 0.63 -3.16 10.16
N VAL A 360 -0.22 -2.40 10.83
CA VAL A 360 -0.29 -0.94 10.72
C VAL A 360 0.06 -0.34 12.06
N HIS A 361 1.11 0.47 12.07
CA HIS A 361 1.67 1.12 13.25
C HIS A 361 1.42 2.62 13.17
N ARG A 362 0.77 3.19 14.18
CA ARG A 362 0.52 4.61 14.31
C ARG A 362 1.36 5.18 15.45
N ASP A 363 2.16 6.18 15.15
CA ASP A 363 3.00 6.86 16.15
C ASP A 363 2.11 7.65 17.14
N LEU A 364 2.32 7.44 18.44
CA LEU A 364 1.59 8.14 19.51
C LEU A 364 2.41 9.30 20.12
N SER A 365 3.62 9.56 19.63
CA SER A 365 4.55 10.54 20.20
C SER A 365 3.98 11.96 20.19
N GLU A 366 3.44 12.42 19.05
CA GLU A 366 2.87 13.77 18.91
C GLU A 366 1.62 13.94 19.80
N ARG A 367 0.75 12.92 19.82
CA ARG A 367 -0.46 12.94 20.66
C ARG A 367 -0.11 13.02 22.13
N ARG A 368 0.87 12.24 22.60
CA ARG A 368 1.34 12.28 24.00
C ARG A 368 2.01 13.62 24.34
N GLN A 369 2.77 14.23 23.43
CA GLN A 369 3.34 15.57 23.64
C GLN A 369 2.26 16.66 23.75
N LEU A 370 1.27 16.64 22.86
CA LEU A 370 0.15 17.59 22.91
C LEU A 370 -0.66 17.41 24.19
N GLN A 371 -0.95 16.16 24.57
CA GLN A 371 -1.64 15.86 25.82
C GLN A 371 -0.86 16.34 27.05
N ALA A 372 0.47 16.13 27.07
CA ALA A 372 1.33 16.64 28.14
C ALA A 372 1.33 18.18 28.20
N ARG A 373 1.37 18.86 27.04
CA ARG A 373 1.28 20.34 26.97
C ARG A 373 -0.04 20.87 27.50
N LEU A 374 -1.16 20.20 27.21
CA LEU A 374 -2.47 20.58 27.74
C LEU A 374 -2.53 20.42 29.26
N VAL A 375 -1.98 19.33 29.81
CA VAL A 375 -1.87 19.14 31.27
C VAL A 375 -1.04 20.26 31.92
N VAL A 376 0.06 20.67 31.28
CA VAL A 376 0.89 21.79 31.78
C VAL A 376 0.15 23.13 31.69
N ALA A 377 -0.56 23.38 30.58
CA ALA A 377 -1.35 24.60 30.40
C ALA A 377 -2.50 24.70 31.43
N ASP A 378 -3.19 23.59 31.68
CA ASP A 378 -4.24 23.50 32.70
C ASP A 378 -3.69 23.78 34.12
N ARG A 379 -2.52 23.23 34.46
CA ARG A 379 -1.81 23.57 35.72
C ARG A 379 -1.51 25.07 35.83
N LEU A 380 -0.99 25.68 34.77
CA LEU A 380 -0.67 27.11 34.76
C LEU A 380 -1.92 27.99 34.89
N ALA A 381 -3.03 27.58 34.30
CA ALA A 381 -4.32 28.27 34.45
C ALA A 381 -4.90 28.13 35.87
N SER A 382 -4.77 26.96 36.51
CA SER A 382 -5.13 26.75 37.93
C SER A 382 -4.29 27.59 38.90
N VAL A 383 -2.98 27.74 38.63
CA VAL A 383 -2.11 28.66 39.40
C VAL A 383 -2.48 30.13 39.14
N GLY A 384 -2.81 30.47 37.89
CA GLY A 384 -3.20 31.84 37.51
C GLY A 384 -4.45 32.35 38.21
N THR A 385 -5.43 31.48 38.48
CA THR A 385 -6.68 31.83 39.19
C THR A 385 -6.44 32.15 40.69
N LEU A 386 -5.39 31.60 41.30
CA LEU A 386 -4.97 31.92 42.67
C LEU A 386 -4.06 33.16 42.77
N GLY A 387 -3.59 33.69 41.64
CA GLY A 387 -2.59 34.77 41.59
C GLY A 387 -2.99 36.03 42.33
N ALA A 388 -4.28 36.40 42.32
CA ALA A 388 -4.79 37.57 43.05
C ALA A 388 -4.85 37.31 44.57
N GLY A 389 -5.30 36.12 45.00
CA GLY A 389 -5.40 35.76 46.41
C GLY A 389 -4.03 35.62 47.08
N VAL A 390 -3.10 34.91 46.44
CA VAL A 390 -1.72 34.74 46.95
C VAL A 390 -0.98 36.07 46.99
N ALA A 391 -1.14 36.93 45.98
CA ALA A 391 -0.56 38.27 46.01
C ALA A 391 -1.11 39.09 47.18
N HIS A 392 -2.43 39.05 47.43
CA HIS A 392 -3.01 39.70 48.61
C HIS A 392 -2.49 39.14 49.93
N GLU A 393 -2.35 37.81 50.05
CA GLU A 393 -1.84 37.16 51.25
C GLU A 393 -0.36 37.42 51.55
N ILE A 394 0.46 37.64 50.52
CA ILE A 394 1.86 38.07 50.67
C ILE A 394 1.91 39.57 51.00
N ASN A 395 1.12 40.38 50.30
CA ASN A 395 1.14 41.84 50.45
C ASN A 395 0.64 42.29 51.83
N ASN A 396 -0.31 41.58 52.44
CA ASN A 396 -0.85 41.93 53.76
C ASN A 396 0.21 41.94 54.89
N PRO A 397 0.91 40.82 55.19
CA PRO A 397 1.99 40.82 56.16
C PRO A 397 3.16 41.71 55.72
N LEU A 398 3.43 41.82 54.42
CA LEU A 398 4.47 42.72 53.90
C LEU A 398 4.17 44.19 54.24
N ALA A 399 2.94 44.65 54.02
CA ALA A 399 2.53 46.03 54.30
C ALA A 399 2.68 46.35 55.79
N TYR A 400 2.22 45.45 56.66
CA TYR A 400 2.34 45.63 58.10
C TYR A 400 3.80 45.56 58.59
N MET A 401 4.63 44.65 58.05
CA MET A 401 6.07 44.62 58.33
C MET A 401 6.75 45.93 57.94
N LEU A 402 6.41 46.50 56.78
CA LEU A 402 6.98 47.78 56.34
C LEU A 402 6.58 48.92 57.28
N VAL A 403 5.33 48.96 57.75
CA VAL A 403 4.86 49.92 58.75
C VAL A 403 5.59 49.73 60.09
N ASN A 404 5.70 48.50 60.58
CA ASN A 404 6.39 48.21 61.83
C ASN A 404 7.88 48.56 61.76
N LEU A 405 8.57 48.23 60.68
CA LEU A 405 9.97 48.62 60.45
C LEU A 405 10.14 50.15 60.44
N HIS A 406 9.19 50.89 59.87
CA HIS A 406 9.19 52.35 59.91
C HIS A 406 9.05 52.89 61.33
N LEU A 407 8.11 52.35 62.11
CA LEU A 407 7.87 52.74 63.50
C LEU A 407 9.03 52.36 64.43
N ILE A 408 9.66 51.20 64.21
CA ILE A 408 10.88 50.79 64.92
C ILE A 408 12.00 51.81 64.66
N ARG A 409 12.22 52.21 63.40
CA ARG A 409 13.24 53.19 63.04
C ARG A 409 12.98 54.56 63.68
N GLU A 410 11.75 55.05 63.59
CA GLU A 410 11.36 56.33 64.22
C GLU A 410 11.51 56.30 65.76
N GLY A 411 11.21 55.16 66.38
CA GLY A 411 11.40 54.94 67.81
C GLY A 411 12.88 54.92 68.22
N LEU A 412 13.75 54.31 67.41
CA LEU A 412 15.20 54.30 67.63
C LEU A 412 15.83 55.70 67.45
N ASP A 413 15.42 56.46 66.43
CA ASP A 413 15.90 57.84 66.20
C ASP A 413 15.55 58.79 67.36
N LYS A 414 14.36 58.61 67.95
CA LYS A 414 13.91 59.37 69.13
C LYS A 414 14.70 59.00 70.40
N LEU A 415 15.09 57.73 70.53
CA LEU A 415 15.94 57.26 71.63
C LEU A 415 17.36 57.82 71.56
N GLU A 416 17.93 57.96 70.35
CA GLU A 416 19.25 58.56 70.13
C GLU A 416 19.27 60.08 70.39
N THR A 417 18.17 60.78 70.11
CA THR A 417 18.12 62.25 70.17
C THR A 417 17.67 62.83 71.50
N GLN A 418 16.89 62.10 72.33
CA GLN A 418 16.25 62.69 73.52
C GLN A 418 16.60 62.02 74.87
N GLY A 419 17.35 60.91 74.88
CA GLY A 419 17.65 60.16 76.10
C GLY A 419 16.42 59.39 76.64
N ALA A 420 16.63 58.14 77.03
CA ALA A 420 15.56 57.13 77.13
C ALA A 420 14.47 57.42 78.20
N PRO A 421 13.18 57.48 77.81
CA PRO A 421 12.08 57.14 78.71
C PRO A 421 12.07 55.62 78.98
N ALA A 422 11.41 55.15 80.04
CA ALA A 422 11.37 53.73 80.44
C ALA A 422 10.39 52.85 79.63
N GLU A 423 9.47 53.45 78.85
CA GLU A 423 8.44 52.74 78.05
C GLU A 423 8.72 52.41 76.55
N PRO A 424 9.78 52.88 75.85
CA PRO A 424 9.97 52.62 74.41
C PRO A 424 10.48 51.22 74.05
N VAL A 425 11.24 50.56 74.93
CA VAL A 425 11.88 49.27 74.60
C VAL A 425 10.86 48.15 74.43
N ALA A 426 9.82 48.10 75.28
CA ALA A 426 8.78 47.08 75.20
C ALA A 426 7.91 47.23 73.93
N ALA A 427 7.62 48.47 73.52
CA ALA A 427 6.89 48.77 72.30
C ALA A 427 7.71 48.41 71.04
N ILE A 428 9.00 48.75 71.01
CA ILE A 428 9.91 48.37 69.92
C ILE A 428 10.05 46.84 69.86
N GLN A 429 10.20 46.16 71.00
CA GLN A 429 10.24 44.70 71.06
C GLN A 429 8.95 44.05 70.54
N GLN A 430 7.79 44.64 70.81
CA GLN A 430 6.51 44.19 70.28
C GLN A 430 6.45 44.33 68.75
N LEU A 431 6.85 45.48 68.21
CA LEU A 431 6.91 45.71 66.75
C LEU A 431 7.90 44.75 66.05
N VAL A 432 9.03 44.43 66.70
CA VAL A 432 10.01 43.45 66.18
C VAL A 432 9.43 42.04 66.16
N ARG A 433 8.72 41.61 67.21
CA ARG A 433 8.03 40.31 67.24
C ARG A 433 7.02 40.22 66.10
N GLU A 434 6.16 41.22 65.99
CA GLU A 434 5.14 41.33 64.95
C GLU A 434 5.72 41.33 63.53
N THR A 435 6.89 41.98 63.34
CA THR A 435 7.61 41.95 62.05
C THR A 435 8.17 40.55 61.76
N THR A 436 8.71 39.87 62.77
CA THR A 436 9.25 38.52 62.65
C THR A 436 8.15 37.51 62.31
N GLU A 437 6.99 37.61 62.97
CA GLU A 437 5.80 36.81 62.67
C GLU A 437 5.31 37.03 61.22
N GLY A 438 5.33 38.29 60.74
CA GLY A 438 5.03 38.62 59.35
C GLY A 438 5.98 37.93 58.36
N ALA A 439 7.28 37.89 58.67
CA ALA A 439 8.30 37.26 57.82
C ALA A 439 8.16 35.73 57.81
N GLU A 440 7.91 35.11 58.97
CA GLU A 440 7.63 33.68 59.10
C GLU A 440 6.37 33.27 58.31
N ARG A 441 5.35 34.12 58.31
CA ARG A 441 4.13 33.93 57.53
C ARG A 441 4.40 33.94 56.03
N ILE A 442 5.17 34.91 55.52
CA ILE A 442 5.57 34.92 54.10
C ILE A 442 6.42 33.70 53.75
N ALA A 443 7.36 33.32 54.61
CA ALA A 443 8.20 32.13 54.39
C ALA A 443 7.37 30.84 54.31
N THR A 444 6.28 30.76 55.07
CA THR A 444 5.33 29.63 55.06
C THR A 444 4.53 29.61 53.76
N ILE A 445 3.95 30.75 53.34
CA ILE A 445 3.22 30.88 52.07
C ILE A 445 4.08 30.47 50.86
N VAL A 446 5.34 30.94 50.81
CA VAL A 446 6.28 30.60 49.73
C VAL A 446 6.65 29.11 49.75
N ARG A 447 6.81 28.52 50.94
CA ARG A 447 7.11 27.10 51.09
C ARG A 447 5.94 26.24 50.60
N ASP A 448 4.73 26.62 50.97
CA ASP A 448 3.49 25.95 50.58
C ASP A 448 3.28 26.01 49.05
N LEU A 449 3.55 27.16 48.43
CA LEU A 449 3.55 27.30 46.96
C LEU A 449 4.63 26.44 46.28
N LYS A 450 5.78 26.25 46.91
CA LYS A 450 6.90 25.46 46.37
C LYS A 450 6.62 23.94 46.41
N VAL A 451 5.84 23.46 47.38
CA VAL A 451 5.35 22.07 47.42
C VAL A 451 4.48 21.79 46.19
N PHE A 452 3.68 22.77 45.77
CA PHE A 452 2.82 22.69 44.58
C PHE A 452 3.62 22.66 43.26
N ALA A 453 4.68 23.48 43.15
CA ALA A 453 5.49 23.58 41.94
C ALA A 453 6.43 22.38 41.67
N ARG A 454 6.71 21.53 42.68
CA ARG A 454 7.71 20.45 42.60
C ARG A 454 7.18 19.06 42.23
N GLY A 455 5.88 18.91 41.93
CA GLY A 455 5.17 17.62 41.81
C GLY A 455 5.65 16.59 40.78
N GLU A 456 6.73 16.84 40.04
CA GLU A 456 7.35 15.88 39.09
C GLU A 456 8.60 15.16 39.61
N GLN A 457 9.32 15.69 40.60
CA GLN A 457 10.58 15.07 41.04
C GLN A 457 10.41 13.92 42.05
N GLU A 458 9.26 13.81 42.71
CA GLU A 458 8.93 12.73 43.65
C GLU A 458 7.87 11.78 43.05
N SER A 459 8.32 10.85 42.21
CA SER A 459 7.48 9.76 41.67
C SER A 459 7.32 8.57 42.63
N ARG A 460 7.96 8.59 43.81
CA ARG A 460 7.84 7.48 44.77
C ARG A 460 6.69 7.75 45.73
N PRO A 461 5.70 6.85 45.84
CA PRO A 461 4.74 6.87 46.94
C PRO A 461 5.52 6.87 48.26
N MET A 462 5.12 7.76 49.16
CA MET A 462 5.60 7.77 50.54
C MET A 462 4.38 7.76 51.46
N PRO A 463 4.53 7.31 52.73
CA PRO A 463 3.47 7.47 53.72
C PRO A 463 3.16 8.97 53.92
N VAL A 464 1.98 9.40 53.49
CA VAL A 464 1.49 10.78 53.62
C VAL A 464 0.39 10.85 54.69
N ASP A 465 0.48 11.86 55.55
CA ASP A 465 -0.62 12.26 56.43
C ASP A 465 -1.65 13.08 55.64
N VAL A 466 -2.77 12.44 55.28
CA VAL A 466 -3.84 13.05 54.49
C VAL A 466 -4.43 14.29 55.16
N ARG A 467 -4.48 14.33 56.50
CA ARG A 467 -4.99 15.48 57.24
C ARG A 467 -4.20 16.73 56.91
N ARG A 468 -2.86 16.62 56.94
CA ARG A 468 -1.96 17.74 56.64
C ARG A 468 -2.19 18.29 55.23
N SER A 469 -2.40 17.41 54.24
CA SER A 469 -2.67 17.82 52.87
C SER A 469 -4.00 18.56 52.72
N VAL A 470 -5.07 18.10 53.39
CA VAL A 470 -6.39 18.77 53.36
C VAL A 470 -6.34 20.11 54.09
N GLU A 471 -5.65 20.18 55.24
CA GLU A 471 -5.45 21.44 55.97
C GLU A 471 -4.70 22.48 55.15
N LEU A 472 -3.67 22.05 54.42
CA LEU A 472 -2.93 22.91 53.51
C LEU A 472 -3.82 23.45 52.37
N ALA A 473 -4.60 22.58 51.74
CA ALA A 473 -5.56 22.97 50.70
C ALA A 473 -6.62 23.94 51.24
N CYS A 474 -7.14 23.72 52.44
CA CYS A 474 -8.09 24.62 53.11
C CYS A 474 -7.49 26.02 53.32
N LYS A 475 -6.25 26.10 53.80
CA LYS A 475 -5.55 27.38 53.99
C LYS A 475 -5.38 28.13 52.67
N MET A 476 -4.97 27.45 51.60
CA MET A 476 -4.79 28.06 50.29
C MET A 476 -6.10 28.54 49.66
N ALA A 477 -7.20 27.82 49.90
CA ALA A 477 -8.52 28.17 49.39
C ALA A 477 -9.23 29.23 50.25
N ASP A 478 -8.77 29.50 51.48
CA ASP A 478 -9.44 30.38 52.46
C ASP A 478 -9.78 31.75 51.87
N ASN A 479 -8.85 32.37 51.15
CA ASN A 479 -9.07 33.64 50.49
C ASN A 479 -10.30 33.66 49.59
N VAL A 480 -10.54 32.59 48.85
CA VAL A 480 -11.66 32.49 47.92
C VAL A 480 -12.92 32.09 48.67
N ILE A 481 -12.80 31.16 49.62
CA ILE A 481 -13.93 30.59 50.36
C ILE A 481 -14.53 31.63 51.31
N ARG A 482 -13.74 32.36 52.09
CA ARG A 482 -14.25 33.26 53.14
C ARG A 482 -15.16 34.38 52.64
N HIS A 483 -15.04 34.72 51.36
CA HIS A 483 -15.88 35.73 50.70
C HIS A 483 -17.17 35.13 50.12
N ARG A 484 -17.34 33.81 50.15
CA ARG A 484 -18.45 33.09 49.53
C ARG A 484 -19.18 32.13 50.47
N ALA A 485 -18.52 31.58 51.48
CA ALA A 485 -19.11 30.59 52.38
C ALA A 485 -18.33 30.46 53.69
N ARG A 486 -18.97 29.85 54.70
CA ARG A 486 -18.28 29.38 55.90
C ARG A 486 -17.62 28.02 55.65
N LEU A 487 -16.31 27.93 55.86
CA LEU A 487 -15.58 26.65 55.83
C LEU A 487 -15.74 25.91 57.17
N VAL A 488 -16.18 24.66 57.12
CA VAL A 488 -16.33 23.76 58.28
C VAL A 488 -15.47 22.52 58.06
N THR A 489 -14.66 22.14 59.05
CA THR A 489 -13.76 20.98 58.97
C THR A 489 -14.13 19.91 60.00
N GLU A 490 -14.19 18.66 59.57
CA GLU A 490 -14.50 17.50 60.41
C GLU A 490 -13.51 16.38 60.12
N PHE A 491 -12.44 16.28 60.93
CA PHE A 491 -11.33 15.37 60.67
C PHE A 491 -11.21 14.27 61.72
N GLU A 492 -11.54 13.05 61.32
CA GLU A 492 -11.26 11.86 62.12
C GLU A 492 -9.77 11.46 62.04
N PRO A 493 -9.26 10.69 63.02
CA PRO A 493 -7.95 10.07 62.91
C PRO A 493 -7.96 8.98 61.83
N VAL A 494 -7.05 9.08 60.86
CA VAL A 494 -6.94 8.12 59.75
C VAL A 494 -5.49 7.66 59.56
N PRO A 495 -5.25 6.44 59.07
CA PRO A 495 -3.90 5.96 58.79
C PRO A 495 -3.24 6.75 57.65
N ALA A 496 -1.91 6.76 57.63
CA ALA A 496 -1.14 7.32 56.52
C ALA A 496 -1.40 6.56 55.21
N VAL A 497 -1.33 7.27 54.08
CA VAL A 497 -1.61 6.72 52.75
C VAL A 497 -0.36 6.84 51.88
N GLU A 498 -0.02 5.77 51.16
CA GLU A 498 1.07 5.76 50.16
C GLU A 498 0.70 6.63 48.96
N ALA A 499 1.19 7.85 48.93
CA ALA A 499 0.82 8.84 47.91
C ALA A 499 1.90 9.92 47.73
N SER A 500 1.66 10.83 46.79
CA SER A 500 2.39 12.09 46.67
C SER A 500 1.61 13.19 47.38
N GLU A 501 2.18 13.78 48.43
CA GLU A 501 1.56 14.86 49.22
C GLU A 501 1.14 16.04 48.33
N ALA A 502 2.00 16.45 47.40
CA ALA A 502 1.72 17.54 46.46
C ALA A 502 0.50 17.23 45.56
N ARG A 503 0.39 15.99 45.05
CA ARG A 503 -0.74 15.59 44.19
C ARG A 503 -2.05 15.50 44.97
N LEU A 504 -2.03 14.98 46.20
CA LEU A 504 -3.21 14.96 47.06
C LEU A 504 -3.68 16.36 47.40
N CYS A 505 -2.76 17.25 47.80
CA CYS A 505 -3.08 18.65 48.06
C CYS A 505 -3.72 19.33 46.84
N GLN A 506 -3.22 19.06 45.62
CA GLN A 506 -3.80 19.60 44.39
C GLN A 506 -5.25 19.14 44.17
N VAL A 507 -5.53 17.84 44.38
CA VAL A 507 -6.90 17.31 44.28
C VAL A 507 -7.83 18.03 45.26
N PHE A 508 -7.44 18.13 46.53
CA PHE A 508 -8.27 18.76 47.55
C PHE A 508 -8.49 20.25 47.29
N LEU A 509 -7.46 20.96 46.82
CA LEU A 509 -7.56 22.37 46.46
C LEU A 509 -8.55 22.57 45.29
N ASN A 510 -8.46 21.75 44.25
CA ASN A 510 -9.39 21.83 43.11
C ASN A 510 -10.84 21.57 43.53
N LEU A 511 -11.08 20.60 44.42
CA LEU A 511 -12.42 20.33 44.96
C LEU A 511 -12.95 21.52 45.77
N LEU A 512 -12.12 22.11 46.64
CA LEU A 512 -12.49 23.27 47.45
C LEU A 512 -12.77 24.52 46.61
N LEU A 513 -11.96 24.77 45.57
CA LEU A 513 -12.19 25.87 44.64
C LEU A 513 -13.45 25.65 43.80
N ASN A 514 -13.69 24.42 43.33
CA ASN A 514 -14.92 24.08 42.61
C ASN A 514 -16.16 24.28 43.50
N ALA A 515 -16.10 23.88 44.77
CA ALA A 515 -17.13 24.12 45.77
C ALA A 515 -17.38 25.63 45.98
N ALA A 516 -16.33 26.43 46.14
CA ALA A 516 -16.46 27.88 46.28
C ALA A 516 -17.06 28.54 45.01
N GLN A 517 -16.68 28.05 43.84
CA GLN A 517 -17.16 28.56 42.56
C GLN A 517 -18.62 28.16 42.25
N ALA A 518 -19.12 27.07 42.84
CA ALA A 518 -20.52 26.67 42.74
C ALA A 518 -21.45 27.57 43.56
N ILE A 519 -20.90 28.41 44.44
CA ILE A 519 -21.65 29.35 45.26
C ILE A 519 -21.66 30.74 44.58
N PRO A 520 -22.83 31.36 44.37
CA PRO A 520 -22.95 32.70 43.81
C PRO A 520 -22.18 33.74 44.63
N GLU A 521 -21.61 34.76 43.98
CA GLU A 521 -21.03 35.93 44.66
C GLU A 521 -22.14 36.93 45.01
N ASP A 522 -22.80 36.73 46.14
CA ASP A 522 -23.73 37.70 46.70
C ASP A 522 -23.37 38.08 48.16
N PRO A 523 -23.83 39.24 48.67
CA PRO A 523 -23.47 39.72 50.01
C PRO A 523 -23.96 38.82 51.15
N THR A 524 -24.94 37.95 50.88
CA THR A 524 -25.57 37.01 51.83
C THR A 524 -24.92 35.63 51.82
N SER A 525 -24.12 35.31 50.78
CA SER A 525 -23.52 33.99 50.57
C SER A 525 -22.68 33.51 51.75
N VAL A 526 -21.92 34.40 52.38
CA VAL A 526 -21.05 34.07 53.52
C VAL A 526 -21.86 33.58 54.74
N THR A 527 -23.08 34.06 54.91
CA THR A 527 -23.95 33.70 56.04
C THR A 527 -24.89 32.54 55.73
N GLU A 528 -25.23 32.33 54.45
CA GLU A 528 -26.23 31.34 54.02
C GLU A 528 -25.61 30.03 53.52
N HIS A 529 -24.34 30.06 53.10
CA HIS A 529 -23.68 28.91 52.51
C HIS A 529 -22.51 28.38 53.35
N GLU A 530 -22.32 27.07 53.27
CA GLU A 530 -21.20 26.38 53.90
C GLU A 530 -20.48 25.45 52.93
N ILE A 531 -19.18 25.32 53.14
CA ILE A 531 -18.35 24.29 52.53
C ILE A 531 -17.83 23.40 53.66
N ARG A 532 -18.10 22.11 53.62
CA ARG A 532 -17.58 21.11 54.56
C ARG A 532 -16.46 20.32 53.94
N ALA A 533 -15.33 20.23 54.64
CA ALA A 533 -14.27 19.28 54.36
C ALA A 533 -14.24 18.21 55.45
N ILE A 534 -14.48 16.95 55.08
CA ILE A 534 -14.64 15.82 56.00
C ILE A 534 -13.56 14.79 55.69
N ILE A 535 -12.88 14.29 56.73
CA ILE A 535 -11.96 13.16 56.63
C ILE A 535 -12.49 12.06 57.54
N ARG A 536 -12.74 10.89 56.99
CA ARG A 536 -13.24 9.72 57.72
C ARG A 536 -12.60 8.42 57.26
N GLN A 537 -12.63 7.42 58.12
CA GLN A 537 -12.22 6.07 57.72
C GLN A 537 -13.29 5.45 56.79
N GLY A 538 -12.85 4.89 55.67
CA GLY A 538 -13.72 4.20 54.72
C GLY A 538 -13.81 2.71 55.00
N GLU A 539 -14.01 1.93 53.94
CA GLU A 539 -13.80 0.49 53.96
C GLU A 539 -12.38 0.14 54.47
N PRO A 540 -12.16 -1.09 55.00
CA PRO A 540 -10.85 -1.50 55.51
C PRO A 540 -9.72 -1.20 54.51
N GLY A 541 -8.74 -0.40 54.94
CA GLY A 541 -7.61 0.03 54.12
C GLY A 541 -7.85 1.27 53.25
N ARG A 542 -8.98 1.99 53.41
CA ARG A 542 -9.28 3.22 52.66
C ARG A 542 -9.54 4.41 53.58
N VAL A 543 -9.09 5.58 53.14
CA VAL A 543 -9.40 6.89 53.72
C VAL A 543 -10.34 7.62 52.78
N VAL A 544 -11.40 8.23 53.31
CA VAL A 544 -12.35 9.02 52.52
C VAL A 544 -12.19 10.49 52.88
N VAL A 545 -11.96 11.31 51.87
CA VAL A 545 -12.01 12.77 51.97
C VAL A 545 -13.19 13.26 51.15
N GLU A 546 -14.06 14.02 51.78
CA GLU A 546 -15.30 14.54 51.19
C GLU A 546 -15.28 16.07 51.26
N VAL A 547 -15.60 16.72 50.13
CA VAL A 547 -15.84 18.16 50.06
C VAL A 547 -17.29 18.36 49.63
N ARG A 548 -18.06 19.05 50.46
CA ARG A 548 -19.48 19.31 50.23
C ARG A 548 -19.74 20.81 50.27
N ASP A 549 -20.42 21.33 49.26
CA ASP A 549 -20.93 22.70 49.23
C ASP A 549 -22.46 22.74 49.30
N THR A 550 -22.98 23.94 49.56
CA THR A 550 -24.42 24.26 49.52
C THR A 550 -24.77 25.17 48.34
N GLY A 551 -23.98 25.15 47.27
CA GLY A 551 -24.16 26.00 46.09
C GLY A 551 -25.26 25.52 45.15
N VAL A 552 -25.16 25.89 43.88
CA VAL A 552 -26.23 25.67 42.88
C VAL A 552 -26.43 24.19 42.48
N GLY A 553 -25.51 23.30 42.87
CA GLY A 553 -25.54 21.89 42.50
C GLY A 553 -25.31 21.62 41.01
N MET A 554 -25.56 20.38 40.58
CA MET A 554 -25.39 19.94 39.19
C MET A 554 -26.66 19.25 38.70
N THR A 555 -27.05 19.46 37.44
CA THR A 555 -28.13 18.69 36.82
C THR A 555 -27.65 17.26 36.52
N PRO A 556 -28.56 16.27 36.37
CA PRO A 556 -28.18 14.90 36.04
C PRO A 556 -27.34 14.76 34.76
N GLU A 557 -27.60 15.63 33.77
CA GLU A 557 -26.86 15.65 32.50
C GLU A 557 -25.42 16.14 32.68
N VAL A 558 -25.22 17.15 33.54
CA VAL A 558 -23.88 17.68 33.89
C VAL A 558 -23.12 16.65 34.72
N LEU A 559 -23.80 16.00 35.69
CA LEU A 559 -23.21 14.99 36.56
C LEU A 559 -22.60 13.81 35.76
N GLY A 560 -23.24 13.40 34.68
CA GLY A 560 -22.75 12.33 33.79
C GLY A 560 -21.48 12.69 33.00
N ARG A 561 -21.10 13.97 32.98
CA ARG A 561 -20.00 14.50 32.16
C ARG A 561 -18.85 15.12 32.97
N ILE A 562 -18.92 15.09 34.31
CA ILE A 562 -17.91 15.74 35.17
C ILE A 562 -16.49 15.16 35.05
N PHE A 563 -16.36 13.96 34.47
CA PHE A 563 -15.07 13.32 34.20
C PHE A 563 -14.66 13.42 32.72
N ASP A 564 -15.48 14.04 31.87
CA ASP A 564 -15.10 14.34 30.49
C ASP A 564 -14.00 15.40 30.50
N PRO A 565 -12.83 15.17 29.86
CA PRO A 565 -11.76 16.15 29.80
C PRO A 565 -12.25 17.49 29.22
N PHE A 566 -11.88 18.60 29.86
CA PHE A 566 -12.19 19.99 29.44
C PHE A 566 -13.68 20.36 29.48
N PHE A 567 -14.53 19.56 30.14
CA PHE A 567 -15.94 19.89 30.29
C PHE A 567 -16.16 20.83 31.48
N THR A 568 -16.72 22.01 31.21
CA THR A 568 -17.09 22.98 32.26
C THR A 568 -18.40 23.67 31.89
N THR A 569 -19.25 23.91 32.90
CA THR A 569 -20.46 24.74 32.77
C THR A 569 -20.18 26.22 33.06
N LYS A 570 -18.94 26.57 33.39
CA LYS A 570 -18.51 27.92 33.77
C LYS A 570 -18.17 28.77 32.55
N ALA A 571 -18.22 30.09 32.71
CA ALA A 571 -17.81 31.04 31.67
C ALA A 571 -16.33 30.89 31.31
N VAL A 572 -15.99 31.25 30.07
CA VAL A 572 -14.62 31.19 29.53
C VAL A 572 -13.66 31.96 30.44
N GLY A 573 -12.65 31.26 30.98
CA GLY A 573 -11.63 31.83 31.87
C GLY A 573 -11.87 31.65 33.38
N VAL A 574 -13.01 31.09 33.81
CA VAL A 574 -13.34 30.88 35.24
C VAL A 574 -13.13 29.42 35.67
N GLY A 575 -13.30 28.47 34.75
CA GLY A 575 -12.99 27.05 34.97
C GLY A 575 -12.37 26.44 33.73
N THR A 576 -11.38 25.58 33.91
CA THR A 576 -10.65 24.93 32.81
C THR A 576 -11.24 23.58 32.39
N GLY A 577 -12.18 23.06 33.19
CA GLY A 577 -12.83 21.75 33.00
C GLY A 577 -12.07 20.67 33.74
#